data_AF-A0A7Z9GYS5-F1
#
_entry.id   AF-A0A7Z9GYS5-F1
#
_cell.length_a   1.000
_cell.length_b   1.000
_cell.length_c   1.000
_cell.angle_alpha   90.00
_cell.angle_beta   90.00
_cell.angle_gamma   90.00
#
_symmetry.space_group_name_H-M   'P 1'
#
loop_
_entity.id
_entity.type
_entity.pdbx_description
1 polymer ?
#
loop_
_entity_poly.entity_id
_entity_poly.type
_entity_poly.pdbx_seq_one_letter_code
_entity_poly.pdbx_strand_id
1 'polypeptide(L)'
;IAQYNEAIRIDPDDADAYNNRGIAYINMGEVSRAIADYNEAIRINPDYALAYYNRGHAYGEKKEYDKAIADYSDAIRINPDYAAAYNNRGSAYYKVGDVDKAIADYTEAIRINPDYAAAYVNRGIAYRNVGKVSRSIADYTKAIRLDPTAADATPQFVVNTTSDTVDADPGDGVAQDSQGKTSLRAAIMEANALEGRDLILLPQGTFTLSIAGVGEANSATGDLDIKSDMTIVGAGSRSTIINGNLLDRVLDISGNVSLSGLTVTGGRPPGPRQPGNGYGGGVAISKGTVTMDEVTVSGNHGAFGTGGIVVAGATLILTDSTISGNTTPYEGGGIAVHSGGTANIINSTISDNRADNGAGIAASGDGTLITITNCTITGNSAKFGGGGLKINGGTARLQNTIVSSNTAGSGPDIYGTVQSLGNNLVRKTIGATGLVSSDLKNVNPTLGPLDDNGGTTLTHALLDGSPAIDAGNNSAAPATDQRGISRPIDGDSNGTNIVDIGATEFKPKQ
;
A
#
# COMPACT_ATOMS: atom_id res chain seq x y z
N ILE A 1 -3.56 29.06 -39.75
CA ILE A 1 -3.69 30.53 -39.60
C ILE A 1 -4.47 31.16 -40.76
N ALA A 2 -3.99 31.13 -42.01
CA ALA A 2 -4.69 31.78 -43.14
C ALA A 2 -6.16 31.36 -43.31
N GLN A 3 -6.47 30.07 -43.16
CA GLN A 3 -7.85 29.57 -43.23
C GLN A 3 -8.73 30.09 -42.09
N TYR A 4 -8.21 30.16 -40.85
CA TYR A 4 -8.95 30.74 -39.73
C TYR A 4 -9.16 32.25 -39.89
N ASN A 5 -8.19 32.97 -40.47
CA ASN A 5 -8.38 34.39 -40.79
C ASN A 5 -9.50 34.60 -41.81
N GLU A 6 -9.61 33.72 -42.80
CA GLU A 6 -10.69 33.78 -43.77
C GLU A 6 -12.05 33.42 -43.15
N ALA A 7 -12.09 32.40 -42.29
CA ALA A 7 -13.29 32.05 -41.53
C ALA A 7 -13.81 33.24 -40.71
N ILE A 8 -12.92 33.89 -39.94
CA ILE A 8 -13.24 35.07 -39.13
C ILE A 8 -13.61 36.29 -39.99
N ARG A 9 -13.08 36.40 -41.20
CA ARG A 9 -13.45 37.47 -42.15
C ARG A 9 -14.88 37.27 -42.67
N ILE A 10 -15.29 36.02 -42.88
CA ILE A 10 -16.62 35.65 -43.36
C ILE A 10 -17.64 35.76 -42.21
N ASP A 11 -17.29 35.28 -41.03
CA ASP A 11 -18.10 35.34 -39.82
C ASP A 11 -17.26 35.84 -38.62
N PRO A 12 -17.34 37.16 -38.32
CA PRO A 12 -16.61 37.75 -37.18
C PRO A 12 -17.12 37.30 -35.81
N ASP A 13 -18.27 36.65 -35.72
CA ASP A 13 -18.84 36.16 -34.45
C ASP A 13 -18.69 34.62 -34.32
N ASP A 14 -17.78 34.00 -35.08
CA ASP A 14 -17.45 32.57 -34.97
C ASP A 14 -16.44 32.32 -33.83
N ALA A 15 -16.95 32.08 -32.61
CA ALA A 15 -16.13 31.77 -31.44
C ALA A 15 -15.23 30.54 -31.63
N ASP A 16 -15.66 29.54 -32.41
CA ASP A 16 -14.87 28.33 -32.68
C ASP A 16 -13.66 28.66 -33.55
N ALA A 17 -13.83 29.50 -34.58
CA ALA A 17 -12.72 29.94 -35.41
C ALA A 17 -11.66 30.70 -34.60
N TYR A 18 -12.07 31.57 -33.68
CA TYR A 18 -11.13 32.24 -32.76
C TYR A 18 -10.44 31.24 -31.83
N ASN A 19 -11.18 30.36 -31.15
CA ASN A 19 -10.58 29.36 -30.25
C ASN A 19 -9.58 28.45 -31.00
N ASN A 20 -9.95 27.96 -32.19
CA ASN A 20 -9.09 27.08 -32.99
C ASN A 20 -7.86 27.81 -33.56
N ARG A 21 -7.98 29.11 -33.89
CA ARG A 21 -6.82 29.94 -34.24
C ARG A 21 -5.90 30.17 -33.05
N GLY A 22 -6.47 30.37 -31.86
CA GLY A 22 -5.73 30.43 -30.61
C GLY A 22 -4.91 29.18 -30.34
N ILE A 23 -5.48 27.98 -30.53
CA ILE A 23 -4.77 26.70 -30.42
C ILE A 23 -3.60 26.64 -31.42
N ALA A 24 -3.83 27.07 -32.67
CA ALA A 24 -2.77 27.10 -33.67
C ALA A 24 -1.64 28.08 -33.28
N TYR A 25 -1.95 29.20 -32.64
CA TYR A 25 -0.94 30.12 -32.12
C TYR A 25 -0.14 29.54 -30.94
N ILE A 26 -0.78 28.78 -30.03
CA ILE A 26 -0.07 28.03 -28.98
C ILE A 26 0.94 27.07 -29.60
N ASN A 27 0.53 26.30 -30.61
CA ASN A 27 1.42 25.35 -31.30
C ASN A 27 2.60 26.03 -32.03
N MET A 28 2.49 27.34 -32.31
CA MET A 28 3.56 28.16 -32.89
C MET A 28 4.39 28.90 -31.82
N GLY A 29 4.08 28.76 -30.54
CA GLY A 29 4.71 29.49 -29.43
C GLY A 29 4.27 30.96 -29.32
N GLU A 30 3.26 31.39 -30.08
CA GLU A 30 2.75 32.76 -30.09
C GLU A 30 1.69 32.99 -29.01
N VAL A 31 2.04 32.71 -27.76
CA VAL A 31 1.11 32.64 -26.61
C VAL A 31 0.26 33.91 -26.42
N SER A 32 0.84 35.10 -26.62
CA SER A 32 0.09 36.36 -26.49
C SER A 32 -1.01 36.54 -27.55
N ARG A 33 -0.78 36.04 -28.78
CA ARG A 33 -1.80 36.05 -29.84
C ARG A 33 -2.89 35.03 -29.56
N ALA A 34 -2.52 33.87 -29.03
CA ALA A 34 -3.48 32.87 -28.59
C ALA A 34 -4.43 33.42 -27.52
N ILE A 35 -3.90 34.11 -26.50
CA ILE A 35 -4.72 34.74 -25.45
C ILE A 35 -5.69 35.79 -26.04
N ALA A 36 -5.24 36.59 -27.01
CA ALA A 36 -6.11 37.56 -27.68
C ALA A 36 -7.27 36.88 -28.42
N ASP A 37 -7.01 35.78 -29.10
CA ASP A 37 -8.04 34.99 -29.77
C ASP A 37 -9.00 34.30 -28.80
N TYR A 38 -8.48 33.71 -27.71
CA TYR A 38 -9.34 33.13 -26.68
C TYR A 38 -10.22 34.19 -25.99
N ASN A 39 -9.70 35.41 -25.77
CA ASN A 39 -10.49 36.52 -25.26
C ASN A 39 -11.68 36.84 -26.18
N GLU A 40 -11.46 36.83 -27.48
CA GLU A 40 -12.52 37.13 -28.45
C GLU A 40 -13.54 35.99 -28.52
N ALA A 41 -13.08 34.73 -28.51
CA ALA A 41 -13.96 33.56 -28.41
C ALA A 41 -14.87 33.62 -27.16
N ILE A 42 -14.32 34.02 -26.01
CA ILE A 42 -15.06 34.17 -24.75
C ILE A 42 -16.00 35.39 -24.79
N ARG A 43 -15.60 36.50 -25.44
CA ARG A 43 -16.46 37.68 -25.61
C ARG A 43 -17.71 37.34 -26.42
N ILE A 44 -17.53 36.54 -27.48
CA ILE A 44 -18.60 36.09 -28.36
C ILE A 44 -19.49 35.05 -27.64
N ASN A 45 -18.87 34.07 -26.98
CA ASN A 45 -19.58 33.03 -26.22
C ASN A 45 -19.04 32.92 -24.77
N PRO A 46 -19.68 33.60 -23.80
CA PRO A 46 -19.28 33.57 -22.40
C PRO A 46 -19.43 32.21 -21.70
N ASP A 47 -20.16 31.27 -22.29
CA ASP A 47 -20.33 29.90 -21.76
C ASP A 47 -19.43 28.89 -22.51
N TYR A 48 -18.36 29.35 -23.15
CA TYR A 48 -17.45 28.49 -23.88
C TYR A 48 -16.33 27.90 -23.00
N ALA A 49 -16.64 26.82 -22.26
CA ALA A 49 -15.72 26.17 -21.33
C ALA A 49 -14.33 25.85 -21.92
N LEU A 50 -14.26 25.39 -23.17
CA LEU A 50 -13.00 25.05 -23.84
C LEU A 50 -12.11 26.28 -24.07
N ALA A 51 -12.69 27.43 -24.41
CA ALA A 51 -11.93 28.67 -24.60
C ALA A 51 -11.33 29.17 -23.28
N TYR A 52 -12.08 29.08 -22.17
CA TYR A 52 -11.57 29.35 -20.83
C TYR A 52 -10.44 28.39 -20.45
N TYR A 53 -10.62 27.08 -20.66
CA TYR A 53 -9.58 26.08 -20.40
C TYR A 53 -8.29 26.37 -21.19
N ASN A 54 -8.41 26.66 -22.49
CA ASN A 54 -7.28 26.94 -23.36
C ASN A 54 -6.57 28.25 -22.99
N ARG A 55 -7.32 29.28 -22.58
CA ARG A 55 -6.74 30.54 -22.09
C ARG A 55 -6.05 30.35 -20.74
N GLY A 56 -6.63 29.55 -19.86
CA GLY A 56 -6.00 29.14 -18.60
C GLY A 56 -4.67 28.41 -18.83
N HIS A 57 -4.61 27.52 -19.83
CA HIS A 57 -3.38 26.86 -20.25
C HIS A 57 -2.33 27.87 -20.73
N ALA A 58 -2.72 28.81 -21.60
CA ALA A 58 -1.85 29.86 -22.09
C ALA A 58 -1.29 30.76 -20.97
N TYR A 59 -2.12 31.11 -19.97
CA TYR A 59 -1.64 31.83 -18.78
C TYR A 59 -0.67 30.99 -17.95
N GLY A 60 -0.90 29.68 -17.85
CA GLY A 60 0.02 28.73 -17.21
C GLY A 60 1.40 28.70 -17.85
N GLU A 61 1.48 28.70 -19.19
CA GLU A 61 2.76 28.79 -19.94
C GLU A 61 3.50 30.09 -19.65
N LYS A 62 2.77 31.20 -19.48
CA LYS A 62 3.33 32.48 -19.06
C LYS A 62 3.64 32.57 -17.56
N LYS A 63 3.38 31.49 -16.79
CA LYS A 63 3.50 31.42 -15.32
C LYS A 63 2.60 32.42 -14.58
N GLU A 64 1.54 32.90 -15.23
CA GLU A 64 0.52 33.76 -14.64
C GLU A 64 -0.55 32.89 -13.94
N TYR A 65 -0.12 32.14 -12.92
CA TYR A 65 -0.92 31.05 -12.33
C TYR A 65 -2.25 31.51 -11.73
N ASP A 66 -2.34 32.71 -11.14
CA ASP A 66 -3.60 33.23 -10.60
C ASP A 66 -4.67 33.43 -11.68
N LYS A 67 -4.26 33.89 -12.87
CA LYS A 67 -5.17 34.02 -14.02
C LYS A 67 -5.56 32.66 -14.58
N ALA A 68 -4.61 31.73 -14.63
CA ALA A 68 -4.88 30.36 -15.02
C ALA A 68 -5.92 29.70 -14.08
N ILE A 69 -5.78 29.89 -12.77
CA ILE A 69 -6.73 29.37 -11.76
C ILE A 69 -8.13 29.96 -11.97
N ALA A 70 -8.23 31.26 -12.23
CA ALA A 70 -9.51 31.91 -12.50
C ALA A 70 -10.18 31.31 -13.75
N ASP A 71 -9.44 31.21 -14.86
CA ASP A 71 -9.95 30.67 -16.12
C ASP A 71 -10.34 29.18 -16.02
N TYR A 72 -9.53 28.35 -15.37
CA TYR A 72 -9.92 26.96 -15.13
C TYR A 72 -11.15 26.86 -14.22
N SER A 73 -11.32 27.78 -13.27
CA SER A 73 -12.51 27.81 -12.41
C SER A 73 -13.77 28.18 -13.18
N ASP A 74 -13.69 29.10 -14.15
CA ASP A 74 -14.79 29.39 -15.07
C ASP A 74 -15.08 28.20 -15.99
N ALA A 75 -14.06 27.54 -16.54
CA ALA A 75 -14.24 26.32 -17.34
C ALA A 75 -14.97 25.22 -16.56
N ILE A 76 -14.61 25.02 -15.27
CA ILE A 76 -15.25 24.06 -14.36
C ILE A 76 -16.67 24.49 -13.99
N ARG A 77 -16.91 25.79 -13.76
CA ARG A 77 -18.24 26.32 -13.47
C ARG A 77 -19.22 26.05 -14.62
N ILE A 78 -18.74 26.17 -15.85
CA ILE A 78 -19.53 25.93 -17.07
C ILE A 78 -19.67 24.42 -17.34
N ASN A 79 -18.59 23.65 -17.17
CA ASN A 79 -18.57 22.19 -17.32
C ASN A 79 -17.97 21.50 -16.07
N PRO A 80 -18.82 21.11 -15.10
CA PRO A 80 -18.37 20.47 -13.85
C PRO A 80 -17.72 19.09 -14.03
N ASP A 81 -17.88 18.44 -15.18
CA ASP A 81 -17.27 17.13 -15.46
C ASP A 81 -15.99 17.27 -16.31
N TYR A 82 -15.34 18.44 -16.28
CA TYR A 82 -14.13 18.69 -17.07
C TYR A 82 -12.84 18.26 -16.33
N ALA A 83 -12.56 16.96 -16.30
CA ALA A 83 -11.40 16.38 -15.62
C ALA A 83 -10.04 17.08 -15.93
N ALA A 84 -9.79 17.45 -17.19
CA ALA A 84 -8.55 18.15 -17.57
C ALA A 84 -8.44 19.55 -16.93
N ALA A 85 -9.55 20.28 -16.79
CA ALA A 85 -9.57 21.58 -16.15
C ALA A 85 -9.27 21.47 -14.64
N TYR A 86 -9.83 20.46 -13.95
CA TYR A 86 -9.47 20.16 -12.57
C TYR A 86 -7.98 19.81 -12.42
N ASN A 87 -7.45 18.90 -13.25
CA ASN A 87 -6.04 18.53 -13.19
C ASN A 87 -5.10 19.73 -13.41
N ASN A 88 -5.42 20.61 -14.37
CA ASN A 88 -4.57 21.76 -14.67
C ASN A 88 -4.72 22.89 -13.64
N ARG A 89 -5.91 23.06 -13.04
CA ARG A 89 -6.08 23.97 -11.90
C ARG A 89 -5.35 23.47 -10.66
N GLY A 90 -5.40 22.17 -10.39
CA GLY A 90 -4.59 21.54 -9.34
C GLY A 90 -3.10 21.78 -9.54
N SER A 91 -2.62 21.67 -10.78
CA SER A 91 -1.23 22.00 -11.14
C SER A 91 -0.88 23.47 -10.91
N ALA A 92 -1.78 24.39 -11.23
CA ALA A 92 -1.57 25.80 -10.93
C ALA A 92 -1.55 26.07 -9.41
N TYR A 93 -2.45 25.46 -8.62
CA TYR A 93 -2.44 25.54 -7.16
C TYR A 93 -1.13 25.01 -6.57
N TYR A 94 -0.63 23.87 -7.06
CA TYR A 94 0.65 23.32 -6.63
C TYR A 94 1.82 24.29 -6.90
N LYS A 95 1.82 24.99 -8.05
CA LYS A 95 2.86 25.96 -8.41
C LYS A 95 2.84 27.23 -7.55
N VAL A 96 1.67 27.64 -7.04
CA VAL A 96 1.55 28.75 -6.08
C VAL A 96 1.68 28.32 -4.62
N GLY A 97 1.92 27.03 -4.36
CA GLY A 97 2.18 26.47 -3.03
C GLY A 97 0.94 26.04 -2.24
N ASP A 98 -0.25 26.11 -2.83
CA ASP A 98 -1.50 25.67 -2.18
C ASP A 98 -1.72 24.17 -2.44
N VAL A 99 -0.88 23.34 -1.80
CA VAL A 99 -0.79 21.89 -2.07
C VAL A 99 -2.07 21.15 -1.69
N ASP A 100 -2.80 21.61 -0.66
CA ASP A 100 -4.06 20.99 -0.25
C ASP A 100 -5.16 21.17 -1.30
N LYS A 101 -5.30 22.37 -1.88
CA LYS A 101 -6.22 22.59 -3.01
C LYS A 101 -5.80 21.82 -4.26
N ALA A 102 -4.49 21.68 -4.49
CA ALA A 102 -3.98 20.86 -5.58
C ALA A 102 -4.45 19.39 -5.44
N ILE A 103 -4.28 18.80 -4.24
CA ILE A 103 -4.72 17.43 -3.95
C ILE A 103 -6.23 17.27 -4.14
N ALA A 104 -7.02 18.25 -3.70
CA ALA A 104 -8.48 18.23 -3.87
C ALA A 104 -8.87 18.23 -5.36
N ASP A 105 -8.28 19.11 -6.16
CA ASP A 105 -8.55 19.20 -7.59
C ASP A 105 -8.09 17.95 -8.36
N TYR A 106 -6.90 17.39 -8.06
CA TYR A 106 -6.49 16.13 -8.68
C TYR A 106 -7.42 14.97 -8.30
N THR A 107 -7.93 14.97 -7.07
CA THR A 107 -8.88 13.95 -6.61
C THR A 107 -10.19 14.05 -7.37
N GLU A 108 -10.68 15.25 -7.64
CA GLU A 108 -11.89 15.45 -8.42
C GLU A 108 -11.68 15.09 -9.91
N ALA A 109 -10.53 15.42 -10.49
CA ALA A 109 -10.16 14.98 -11.83
C ALA A 109 -10.18 13.44 -11.97
N ILE A 110 -9.66 12.74 -10.96
CA ILE A 110 -9.68 11.26 -10.88
C ILE A 110 -11.10 10.72 -10.67
N ARG A 111 -11.94 11.41 -9.87
CA ARG A 111 -13.35 11.01 -9.66
C ARG A 111 -14.13 11.06 -10.97
N ILE A 112 -13.90 12.10 -11.78
CA ILE A 112 -14.53 12.31 -13.08
C ILE A 112 -13.97 11.35 -14.13
N ASN A 113 -12.65 11.19 -14.20
CA ASN A 113 -11.98 10.25 -15.10
C ASN A 113 -11.01 9.34 -14.32
N PRO A 114 -11.46 8.13 -13.91
CA PRO A 114 -10.65 7.17 -13.15
C PRO A 114 -9.44 6.60 -13.90
N ASP A 115 -9.34 6.82 -15.22
CA ASP A 115 -8.24 6.34 -16.06
C ASP A 115 -7.26 7.47 -16.43
N TYR A 116 -7.36 8.64 -15.77
CA TYR A 116 -6.50 9.78 -16.04
C TYR A 116 -5.13 9.67 -15.37
N ALA A 117 -4.20 8.93 -15.99
CA ALA A 117 -2.86 8.64 -15.45
C ALA A 117 -2.11 9.90 -14.94
N ALA A 118 -2.13 11.00 -15.69
CA ALA A 118 -1.46 12.24 -15.29
C ALA A 118 -1.98 12.84 -13.98
N ALA A 119 -3.30 12.72 -13.70
CA ALA A 119 -3.88 13.21 -12.46
C ALA A 119 -3.39 12.40 -11.24
N TYR A 120 -3.22 11.09 -11.41
CA TYR A 120 -2.59 10.24 -10.40
C TYR A 120 -1.11 10.62 -10.19
N VAL A 121 -0.31 10.82 -11.24
CA VAL A 121 1.08 11.30 -11.09
C VAL A 121 1.13 12.60 -10.30
N ASN A 122 0.33 13.59 -10.69
CA ASN A 122 0.34 14.91 -10.08
C ASN A 122 -0.10 14.88 -8.61
N ARG A 123 -1.12 14.07 -8.27
CA ARG A 123 -1.53 13.87 -6.88
C ARG A 123 -0.48 13.10 -6.08
N GLY A 124 0.18 12.12 -6.70
CA GLY A 124 1.33 11.42 -6.13
C GLY A 124 2.46 12.37 -5.75
N ILE A 125 2.80 13.32 -6.62
CA ILE A 125 3.79 14.38 -6.34
C ILE A 125 3.35 15.24 -5.16
N ALA A 126 2.09 15.68 -5.15
CA ALA A 126 1.55 16.53 -4.10
C ALA A 126 1.53 15.82 -2.74
N TYR A 127 1.15 14.54 -2.68
CA TYR A 127 1.23 13.75 -1.45
C TYR A 127 2.65 13.59 -0.92
N ARG A 128 3.64 13.41 -1.79
CA ARG A 128 5.06 13.38 -1.39
C ARG A 128 5.49 14.70 -0.76
N ASN A 129 5.06 15.84 -1.33
CA ASN A 129 5.39 17.17 -0.83
C ASN A 129 4.93 17.37 0.62
N VAL A 130 3.72 16.88 0.96
CA VAL A 130 3.16 16.96 2.32
C VAL A 130 3.52 15.75 3.22
N GLY A 131 4.52 14.94 2.83
CA GLY A 131 5.01 13.81 3.62
C GLY A 131 4.10 12.57 3.66
N LYS A 132 3.05 12.50 2.84
CA LYS A 132 2.10 11.36 2.74
C LYS A 132 2.63 10.31 1.77
N VAL A 133 3.77 9.70 2.11
CA VAL A 133 4.53 8.81 1.20
C VAL A 133 3.72 7.60 0.72
N SER A 134 2.98 6.90 1.58
CA SER A 134 2.19 5.73 1.15
C SER A 134 1.13 6.07 0.11
N ARG A 135 0.44 7.22 0.26
CA ARG A 135 -0.55 7.69 -0.74
C ARG A 135 0.10 8.09 -2.06
N SER A 136 1.31 8.63 -1.99
CA SER A 136 2.12 8.94 -3.17
C SER A 136 2.46 7.68 -3.98
N ILE A 137 2.90 6.61 -3.30
CA ILE A 137 3.21 5.32 -3.93
C ILE A 137 1.96 4.71 -4.58
N ALA A 138 0.81 4.74 -3.90
CA ALA A 138 -0.44 4.22 -4.45
C ALA A 138 -0.88 4.97 -5.72
N ASP A 139 -0.74 6.29 -5.73
CA ASP A 139 -1.06 7.12 -6.89
C ASP A 139 -0.11 6.88 -8.05
N TYR A 140 1.21 6.86 -7.83
CA TYR A 140 2.16 6.50 -8.90
C TYR A 140 1.92 5.10 -9.43
N THR A 141 1.63 4.14 -8.56
CA THR A 141 1.26 2.77 -8.95
C THR A 141 0.07 2.78 -9.90
N LYS A 142 -1.00 3.49 -9.55
CA LYS A 142 -2.21 3.56 -10.38
C LYS A 142 -1.94 4.30 -11.69
N ALA A 143 -1.17 5.38 -11.67
CA ALA A 143 -0.75 6.09 -12.88
C ALA A 143 -0.02 5.17 -13.84
N ILE A 144 0.94 4.40 -13.34
CA ILE A 144 1.78 3.51 -14.11
C ILE A 144 0.99 2.31 -14.66
N ARG A 145 -0.02 1.82 -13.92
CA ARG A 145 -0.95 0.80 -14.45
C ARG A 145 -1.79 1.32 -15.62
N LEU A 146 -2.12 2.61 -15.63
CA LEU A 146 -2.93 3.24 -16.66
C LEU A 146 -2.10 3.66 -17.88
N ASP A 147 -0.91 4.19 -17.64
CA ASP A 147 0.06 4.58 -18.64
C ASP A 147 1.48 4.28 -18.12
N PRO A 148 2.11 3.19 -18.61
CA PRO A 148 3.47 2.81 -18.24
C PRO A 148 4.51 3.94 -18.44
N THR A 149 4.30 4.85 -19.40
CA THR A 149 5.25 5.95 -19.68
C THR A 149 5.17 7.10 -18.68
N ALA A 150 4.21 7.06 -17.76
CA ALA A 150 3.99 8.11 -16.76
C ALA A 150 5.10 8.24 -15.70
N ALA A 151 6.03 7.28 -15.63
CA ALA A 151 7.17 7.26 -14.72
C ALA A 151 8.51 7.42 -15.46
N ASP A 152 8.74 8.62 -15.99
CA ASP A 152 9.88 8.93 -16.87
C ASP A 152 11.25 9.03 -16.14
N ALA A 153 11.51 8.19 -15.11
CA ALA A 153 12.78 8.16 -14.38
C ALA A 153 13.16 6.82 -13.70
N THR A 154 12.43 5.73 -13.88
CA THR A 154 12.78 4.41 -13.31
C THR A 154 12.75 3.35 -14.39
N PRO A 155 13.78 2.50 -14.54
CA PRO A 155 13.65 1.30 -15.36
C PRO A 155 12.43 0.50 -14.90
N GLN A 156 11.55 0.21 -15.85
CA GLN A 156 10.26 -0.42 -15.60
C GLN A 156 10.24 -1.79 -16.28
N PHE A 157 10.06 -2.83 -15.48
CA PHE A 157 9.88 -4.19 -15.97
C PHE A 157 8.40 -4.58 -15.88
N VAL A 158 7.80 -4.86 -17.03
CA VAL A 158 6.43 -5.35 -17.10
C VAL A 158 6.47 -6.86 -17.31
N VAL A 159 6.13 -7.60 -16.25
CA VAL A 159 6.05 -9.06 -16.32
C VAL A 159 4.93 -9.45 -17.28
N ASN A 160 5.25 -10.25 -18.29
CA ASN A 160 4.33 -10.62 -19.37
C ASN A 160 4.14 -12.13 -19.53
N THR A 161 4.74 -12.92 -18.64
CA THR A 161 4.55 -14.36 -18.54
C THR A 161 4.48 -14.80 -17.07
N THR A 162 3.72 -15.87 -16.81
CA THR A 162 3.69 -16.55 -15.51
C THR A 162 4.74 -17.66 -15.41
N SER A 163 5.45 -17.97 -16.51
CA SER A 163 6.56 -18.92 -16.50
C SER A 163 7.68 -18.43 -15.58
N ASP A 164 8.28 -19.34 -14.83
CA ASP A 164 9.47 -19.06 -14.01
C ASP A 164 10.74 -19.34 -14.83
N THR A 165 11.16 -18.36 -15.62
CA THR A 165 12.39 -18.37 -16.43
C THR A 165 13.40 -17.35 -15.91
N VAL A 166 14.65 -17.47 -16.34
CA VAL A 166 15.73 -16.54 -15.99
C VAL A 166 15.99 -15.54 -17.11
N ASP A 167 16.54 -14.40 -16.74
CA ASP A 167 17.10 -13.46 -17.71
C ASP A 167 18.36 -14.06 -18.36
N ALA A 168 18.46 -13.94 -19.68
CA ALA A 168 19.58 -14.45 -20.46
C ALA A 168 20.86 -13.60 -20.29
N ASP A 169 20.75 -12.29 -20.07
CA ASP A 169 21.89 -11.37 -19.95
C ASP A 169 21.63 -10.23 -18.94
N PRO A 170 21.62 -10.52 -17.62
CA PRO A 170 21.31 -9.52 -16.60
C PRO A 170 22.22 -8.28 -16.65
N GLY A 171 21.61 -7.09 -16.69
CA GLY A 171 22.24 -5.77 -16.69
C GLY A 171 22.23 -5.09 -18.06
N ASP A 172 21.58 -5.66 -19.07
CA ASP A 172 21.49 -5.11 -20.43
C ASP A 172 20.32 -4.13 -20.63
N GLY A 173 19.49 -3.96 -19.61
CA GLY A 173 18.27 -3.15 -19.60
C GLY A 173 17.00 -3.90 -20.03
N VAL A 174 17.08 -5.20 -20.32
CA VAL A 174 16.00 -6.00 -20.92
C VAL A 174 15.82 -7.32 -20.18
N ALA A 175 14.87 -7.35 -19.25
CA ALA A 175 14.49 -8.56 -18.52
C ALA A 175 13.80 -9.63 -19.40
N GLN A 176 14.52 -10.38 -20.23
CA GLN A 176 13.93 -11.35 -21.16
C GLN A 176 14.63 -12.71 -21.16
N ASP A 177 13.84 -13.77 -21.25
CA ASP A 177 14.33 -15.10 -21.53
C ASP A 177 14.63 -15.31 -23.04
N SER A 178 15.16 -16.48 -23.38
CA SER A 178 15.48 -16.86 -24.78
C SER A 178 14.29 -16.81 -25.76
N GLN A 179 13.05 -16.66 -25.27
CA GLN A 179 11.83 -16.55 -26.05
C GLN A 179 11.28 -15.12 -26.08
N GLY A 180 12.02 -14.14 -25.54
CA GLY A 180 11.62 -12.74 -25.45
C GLY A 180 10.51 -12.48 -24.41
N LYS A 181 10.36 -13.36 -23.42
CA LYS A 181 9.36 -13.22 -22.36
C LYS A 181 9.99 -12.70 -21.08
N THR A 182 9.28 -11.82 -20.38
CA THR A 182 9.69 -11.24 -19.10
C THR A 182 8.95 -11.93 -17.98
N SER A 183 9.63 -12.87 -17.32
CA SER A 183 9.14 -13.50 -16.08
C SER A 183 9.40 -12.59 -14.88
N LEU A 184 8.78 -12.91 -13.74
CA LEU A 184 9.08 -12.25 -12.47
C LEU A 184 10.56 -12.42 -12.08
N ARG A 185 11.10 -13.63 -12.20
CA ARG A 185 12.49 -13.91 -11.86
C ARG A 185 13.46 -13.16 -12.78
N ALA A 186 13.21 -13.15 -14.10
CA ALA A 186 14.02 -12.38 -15.04
C ALA A 186 14.00 -10.87 -14.68
N ALA A 187 12.83 -10.32 -14.38
CA ALA A 187 12.72 -8.91 -13.97
C ALA A 187 13.48 -8.58 -12.69
N ILE A 188 13.48 -9.49 -11.71
CA ILE A 188 14.25 -9.33 -10.47
C ILE A 188 15.75 -9.47 -10.74
N MET A 189 16.16 -10.40 -11.60
CA MET A 189 17.57 -10.57 -12.00
C MET A 189 18.11 -9.31 -12.68
N GLU A 190 17.35 -8.76 -13.60
CA GLU A 190 17.70 -7.52 -14.29
C GLU A 190 17.78 -6.34 -13.31
N ALA A 191 16.75 -6.14 -12.49
CA ALA A 191 16.72 -5.09 -11.48
C ALA A 191 17.84 -5.21 -10.42
N ASN A 192 18.31 -6.43 -10.14
CA ASN A 192 19.47 -6.63 -9.27
C ASN A 192 20.80 -6.25 -9.93
N ALA A 193 20.87 -6.28 -11.27
CA ALA A 193 22.06 -5.99 -12.05
C ALA A 193 22.20 -4.51 -12.45
N LEU A 194 21.13 -3.72 -12.33
CA LEU A 194 21.10 -2.30 -12.65
C LEU A 194 21.40 -1.40 -11.44
N GLU A 195 21.86 -0.17 -11.72
CA GLU A 195 21.95 0.89 -10.72
C GLU A 195 20.62 1.64 -10.60
N GLY A 196 20.15 1.84 -9.37
CA GLY A 196 18.99 2.68 -9.08
C GLY A 196 17.89 1.93 -8.33
N ARG A 197 16.68 2.48 -8.38
CA ARG A 197 15.47 1.82 -7.86
C ARG A 197 14.57 1.45 -9.02
N ASP A 198 14.42 0.16 -9.24
CA ASP A 198 13.62 -0.37 -10.34
C ASP A 198 12.18 -0.65 -9.93
N LEU A 199 11.27 -0.60 -10.91
CA LEU A 199 9.87 -0.90 -10.74
C LEU A 199 9.49 -2.15 -11.54
N ILE A 200 8.98 -3.16 -10.84
CA ILE A 200 8.45 -4.38 -11.43
C ILE A 200 6.92 -4.38 -11.29
N LEU A 201 6.23 -4.44 -12.42
CA LEU A 201 4.77 -4.60 -12.47
C LEU A 201 4.40 -6.06 -12.70
N LEU A 202 3.59 -6.61 -11.80
CA LEU A 202 3.00 -7.94 -11.95
C LEU A 202 1.52 -7.79 -12.31
N PRO A 203 1.11 -8.32 -13.48
CA PRO A 203 -0.31 -8.39 -13.80
C PRO A 203 -1.03 -9.40 -12.88
N GLN A 204 -2.35 -9.48 -13.05
CA GLN A 204 -3.13 -10.55 -12.45
C GLN A 204 -2.61 -11.91 -12.94
N GLY A 205 -2.42 -12.85 -12.03
CA GLY A 205 -1.91 -14.17 -12.35
C GLY A 205 -1.31 -14.89 -11.14
N THR A 206 -0.99 -16.17 -11.34
CA THR A 206 -0.23 -16.98 -10.39
C THR A 206 1.15 -17.26 -10.97
N PHE A 207 2.17 -16.67 -10.37
CA PHE A 207 3.58 -16.80 -10.71
C PHE A 207 4.17 -17.92 -9.85
N THR A 208 4.11 -19.14 -10.37
CA THR A 208 4.54 -20.34 -9.66
C THR A 208 6.01 -20.59 -9.92
N LEU A 209 6.83 -20.58 -8.86
CA LEU A 209 8.25 -20.92 -8.96
C LEU A 209 8.40 -22.38 -9.37
N SER A 210 9.33 -22.64 -10.29
CA SER A 210 9.59 -23.96 -10.86
C SER A 210 11.06 -24.33 -10.88
N ILE A 211 11.97 -23.37 -10.71
CA ILE A 211 13.41 -23.60 -10.69
C ILE A 211 13.84 -23.96 -9.26
N ALA A 212 14.36 -25.18 -9.08
CA ALA A 212 14.88 -25.65 -7.79
C ALA A 212 16.14 -24.88 -7.38
N GLY A 213 16.30 -24.61 -6.08
CA GLY A 213 17.44 -23.87 -5.52
C GLY A 213 18.76 -24.61 -5.65
N VAL A 214 19.79 -23.89 -6.13
CA VAL A 214 21.20 -24.31 -6.09
C VAL A 214 22.01 -23.20 -5.43
N GLY A 215 22.15 -23.31 -4.11
CA GLY A 215 22.80 -22.29 -3.28
C GLY A 215 21.85 -21.14 -2.92
N GLU A 216 21.78 -20.81 -1.63
CA GLU A 216 20.83 -19.89 -0.99
C GLU A 216 20.88 -18.43 -1.43
N ALA A 217 21.82 -18.06 -2.32
CA ALA A 217 22.06 -16.66 -2.69
C ALA A 217 22.22 -16.49 -4.20
N ASN A 218 21.81 -17.50 -4.98
CA ASN A 218 21.90 -17.46 -6.43
C ASN A 218 20.55 -17.10 -7.05
N SER A 219 20.43 -15.86 -7.54
CA SER A 219 19.17 -15.28 -8.05
C SER A 219 18.57 -16.04 -9.25
N ALA A 220 19.37 -16.87 -9.92
CA ALA A 220 18.94 -17.71 -11.03
C ALA A 220 18.17 -18.97 -10.61
N THR A 221 18.14 -19.34 -9.32
CA THR A 221 17.57 -20.62 -8.86
C THR A 221 16.92 -20.49 -7.48
N GLY A 222 15.90 -21.32 -7.18
CA GLY A 222 15.34 -21.41 -5.83
C GLY A 222 14.36 -20.29 -5.51
N ASP A 223 14.58 -19.61 -4.39
CA ASP A 223 13.81 -18.43 -4.01
C ASP A 223 14.11 -17.22 -4.91
N LEU A 224 13.32 -16.17 -4.77
CA LEU A 224 13.55 -14.90 -5.46
C LEU A 224 14.44 -14.03 -4.58
N ASP A 225 15.74 -14.03 -4.91
CA ASP A 225 16.74 -13.14 -4.30
C ASP A 225 16.54 -11.69 -4.74
N ILE A 226 16.27 -10.79 -3.80
CA ILE A 226 16.15 -9.35 -4.03
C ILE A 226 17.28 -8.64 -3.28
N LYS A 227 18.28 -8.18 -4.02
CA LYS A 227 19.55 -7.63 -3.49
C LYS A 227 19.66 -6.12 -3.65
N SER A 228 19.00 -5.55 -4.67
CA SER A 228 18.97 -4.11 -4.90
C SER A 228 17.71 -3.44 -4.33
N ASP A 229 17.68 -2.12 -4.38
CA ASP A 229 16.50 -1.35 -4.02
C ASP A 229 15.45 -1.47 -5.12
N MET A 230 14.24 -1.94 -4.82
CA MET A 230 13.21 -2.12 -5.85
C MET A 230 11.78 -2.01 -5.34
N THR A 231 10.85 -1.79 -6.26
CA THR A 231 9.41 -1.76 -6.00
C THR A 231 8.72 -2.84 -6.84
N ILE A 232 7.94 -3.70 -6.20
CA ILE A 232 7.17 -4.77 -6.85
C ILE A 232 5.69 -4.52 -6.59
N VAL A 233 4.92 -4.33 -7.66
CA VAL A 233 3.50 -4.01 -7.57
C VAL A 233 2.65 -5.04 -8.31
N GLY A 234 1.81 -5.76 -7.56
CA GLY A 234 0.78 -6.61 -8.11
C GLY A 234 -0.52 -5.85 -8.44
N ALA A 235 -1.45 -6.53 -9.10
CA ALA A 235 -2.77 -6.00 -9.45
C ALA A 235 -3.75 -5.93 -8.26
N GLY A 236 -3.37 -6.49 -7.11
CA GLY A 236 -4.19 -6.62 -5.90
C GLY A 236 -3.90 -7.95 -5.20
N SER A 237 -3.98 -7.97 -3.87
CA SER A 237 -3.59 -9.15 -3.06
C SER A 237 -4.32 -10.44 -3.46
N ARG A 238 -5.56 -10.34 -3.95
CA ARG A 238 -6.38 -11.48 -4.41
C ARG A 238 -6.18 -11.85 -5.89
N SER A 239 -5.42 -11.06 -6.63
CA SER A 239 -5.30 -11.16 -8.09
C SER A 239 -3.89 -11.52 -8.54
N THR A 240 -2.87 -11.10 -7.79
CA THR A 240 -1.47 -11.40 -8.08
C THR A 240 -0.90 -12.29 -6.99
N ILE A 241 -0.52 -13.52 -7.35
CA ILE A 241 -0.03 -14.55 -6.41
C ILE A 241 1.37 -14.98 -6.84
N ILE A 242 2.35 -14.83 -5.95
CA ILE A 242 3.68 -15.41 -6.06
C ILE A 242 3.68 -16.70 -5.24
N ASN A 243 3.79 -17.85 -5.91
CA ASN A 243 3.69 -19.16 -5.28
C ASN A 243 5.04 -19.89 -5.32
N GLY A 244 5.64 -20.15 -4.17
CA GLY A 244 6.91 -20.88 -4.03
C GLY A 244 6.84 -22.36 -4.40
N ASN A 245 5.63 -22.90 -4.69
CA ASN A 245 5.41 -24.27 -5.17
C ASN A 245 5.97 -25.36 -4.26
N LEU A 246 6.14 -25.04 -2.97
CA LEU A 246 6.77 -25.87 -1.95
C LEU A 246 8.20 -26.31 -2.31
N LEU A 247 8.86 -25.60 -3.23
CA LEU A 247 10.20 -25.91 -3.72
C LEU A 247 11.27 -25.33 -2.82
N ASP A 248 11.09 -24.07 -2.46
CA ASP A 248 12.00 -23.31 -1.62
C ASP A 248 11.23 -22.23 -0.86
N ARG A 249 11.94 -21.35 -0.15
CA ARG A 249 11.42 -20.05 0.27
C ARG A 249 10.89 -19.25 -0.93
N VAL A 250 10.02 -18.26 -0.71
CA VAL A 250 9.53 -17.44 -1.82
C VAL A 250 10.43 -16.24 -2.09
N LEU A 251 10.68 -15.41 -1.09
CA LEU A 251 11.48 -14.18 -1.21
C LEU A 251 12.63 -14.16 -0.19
N ASP A 252 13.86 -13.90 -0.66
CA ASP A 252 15.00 -13.53 0.19
C ASP A 252 15.44 -12.11 -0.12
N ILE A 253 15.26 -11.21 0.84
CA ILE A 253 15.42 -9.77 0.66
C ILE A 253 16.61 -9.26 1.47
N SER A 254 17.52 -8.60 0.77
CA SER A 254 18.70 -7.92 1.34
C SER A 254 18.90 -6.47 0.85
N GLY A 255 17.97 -5.94 0.04
CA GLY A 255 17.89 -4.52 -0.36
C GLY A 255 16.72 -3.75 0.29
N ASN A 256 16.51 -2.48 -0.09
CA ASN A 256 15.31 -1.74 0.34
C ASN A 256 14.15 -1.98 -0.63
N VAL A 257 13.10 -2.68 -0.19
CA VAL A 257 12.05 -3.18 -1.07
C VAL A 257 10.68 -2.65 -0.68
N SER A 258 9.87 -2.28 -1.67
CA SER A 258 8.44 -2.01 -1.48
C SER A 258 7.62 -3.06 -2.23
N LEU A 259 6.76 -3.79 -1.52
CA LEU A 259 5.82 -4.76 -2.07
C LEU A 259 4.40 -4.24 -1.89
N SER A 260 3.58 -4.26 -2.96
CA SER A 260 2.19 -3.83 -2.87
C SER A 260 1.23 -4.70 -3.67
N GLY A 261 0.05 -4.97 -3.11
CA GLY A 261 -1.07 -5.59 -3.82
C GLY A 261 -0.77 -7.00 -4.35
N LEU A 262 -0.17 -7.86 -3.53
CA LEU A 262 0.21 -9.22 -3.94
C LEU A 262 0.11 -10.23 -2.79
N THR A 263 0.03 -11.51 -3.14
CA THR A 263 0.11 -12.63 -2.20
C THR A 263 1.43 -13.38 -2.36
N VAL A 264 2.07 -13.72 -1.24
CA VAL A 264 3.23 -14.63 -1.14
C VAL A 264 2.81 -15.91 -0.44
N THR A 265 2.88 -17.04 -1.14
CA THR A 265 2.38 -18.33 -0.64
C THR A 265 3.24 -19.52 -1.06
N GLY A 266 3.03 -20.66 -0.39
CA GLY A 266 3.59 -21.93 -0.81
C GLY A 266 5.10 -22.04 -0.70
N GLY A 267 5.75 -21.20 0.12
CA GLY A 267 7.17 -21.33 0.40
C GLY A 267 7.47 -22.47 1.38
N ARG A 268 8.46 -23.29 1.08
CA ARG A 268 8.90 -24.44 1.90
C ARG A 268 10.38 -24.76 1.63
N PRO A 269 11.33 -24.01 2.24
CA PRO A 269 12.76 -24.25 2.05
C PRO A 269 13.14 -25.70 2.41
N PRO A 270 13.96 -26.37 1.58
CA PRO A 270 14.45 -27.72 1.86
C PRO A 270 15.41 -27.72 3.08
N GLY A 271 15.46 -28.81 3.85
CA GLY A 271 16.38 -28.96 5.00
C GLY A 271 17.78 -29.50 4.63
N PRO A 272 18.81 -29.47 5.52
CA PRO A 272 18.90 -28.91 6.89
C PRO A 272 19.70 -27.59 6.98
N ARG A 273 19.66 -26.94 8.17
CA ARG A 273 20.29 -25.65 8.51
C ARG A 273 21.69 -25.43 7.90
N GLN A 274 21.85 -24.40 7.06
CA GLN A 274 23.15 -23.76 6.88
C GLN A 274 23.41 -22.72 7.99
N PRO A 275 24.65 -22.59 8.50
CA PRO A 275 24.99 -21.58 9.51
C PRO A 275 24.86 -20.17 8.92
N GLY A 276 24.00 -19.33 9.50
CA GLY A 276 23.93 -17.89 9.19
C GLY A 276 22.57 -17.40 8.65
N ASN A 277 21.74 -18.27 8.08
CA ASN A 277 20.44 -17.89 7.52
C ASN A 277 19.28 -18.47 8.36
N GLY A 278 18.49 -17.58 8.95
CA GLY A 278 17.21 -17.95 9.56
C GLY A 278 16.21 -18.25 8.46
N TYR A 279 15.91 -19.53 8.22
CA TYR A 279 15.04 -19.95 7.12
C TYR A 279 13.58 -19.56 7.37
N GLY A 280 13.13 -18.50 6.71
CA GLY A 280 11.71 -18.18 6.56
C GLY A 280 11.08 -18.98 5.41
N GLY A 281 9.83 -19.42 5.56
CA GLY A 281 9.09 -20.07 4.48
C GLY A 281 8.63 -19.06 3.41
N GLY A 282 7.98 -17.97 3.83
CA GLY A 282 7.45 -16.96 2.92
C GLY A 282 8.51 -15.94 2.52
N VAL A 283 8.83 -15.04 3.44
CA VAL A 283 9.72 -13.89 3.20
C VAL A 283 10.82 -13.86 4.26
N ALA A 284 12.07 -13.74 3.81
CA ALA A 284 13.20 -13.44 4.67
C ALA A 284 13.72 -12.03 4.40
N ILE A 285 13.99 -11.28 5.47
CA ILE A 285 14.52 -9.93 5.40
C ILE A 285 15.78 -9.88 6.26
N SER A 286 16.93 -9.80 5.60
CA SER A 286 18.24 -9.86 6.24
C SER A 286 18.95 -8.52 6.33
N LYS A 287 18.56 -7.55 5.48
CA LYS A 287 19.11 -6.19 5.43
C LYS A 287 18.06 -5.21 4.89
N GLY A 288 18.34 -3.92 5.04
CA GLY A 288 17.53 -2.85 4.49
C GLY A 288 16.18 -2.68 5.18
N THR A 289 15.30 -1.92 4.52
CA THR A 289 13.91 -1.70 4.92
C THR A 289 12.97 -2.30 3.89
N VAL A 290 12.06 -3.16 4.33
CA VAL A 290 11.00 -3.73 3.50
C VAL A 290 9.66 -3.14 3.92
N THR A 291 8.98 -2.51 2.97
CA THR A 291 7.62 -1.98 3.14
C THR A 291 6.65 -2.90 2.42
N MET A 292 5.58 -3.31 3.10
CA MET A 292 4.51 -4.14 2.57
C MET A 292 3.18 -3.42 2.79
N ASP A 293 2.42 -3.23 1.71
CA ASP A 293 1.14 -2.54 1.69
C ASP A 293 0.11 -3.35 0.91
N GLU A 294 -1.02 -3.71 1.52
CA GLU A 294 -2.00 -4.63 0.91
C GLU A 294 -1.35 -5.96 0.45
N VAL A 295 -0.49 -6.53 1.30
CA VAL A 295 0.20 -7.80 1.03
C VAL A 295 -0.41 -8.92 1.87
N THR A 296 -0.60 -10.08 1.25
CA THR A 296 -0.93 -11.31 2.00
C THR A 296 0.27 -12.25 2.01
N VAL A 297 0.71 -12.69 3.19
CA VAL A 297 1.71 -13.78 3.31
C VAL A 297 1.03 -14.96 3.97
N SER A 298 0.77 -16.02 3.20
CA SER A 298 -0.08 -17.11 3.67
C SER A 298 0.38 -18.49 3.27
N GLY A 299 0.06 -19.50 4.09
CA GLY A 299 0.25 -20.91 3.73
C GLY A 299 1.72 -21.32 3.51
N ASN A 300 2.66 -20.58 4.09
CA ASN A 300 4.09 -20.89 4.00
C ASN A 300 4.53 -21.80 5.16
N HIS A 301 5.60 -22.57 4.95
CA HIS A 301 6.16 -23.50 5.92
C HIS A 301 7.65 -23.26 6.14
N GLY A 302 8.03 -22.85 7.34
CA GLY A 302 9.43 -22.73 7.75
C GLY A 302 9.97 -24.08 8.20
N ALA A 303 11.00 -24.61 7.53
CA ALA A 303 11.62 -25.87 7.92
C ALA A 303 12.52 -25.74 9.16
N PHE A 304 13.24 -24.62 9.32
CA PHE A 304 14.19 -24.37 10.42
C PHE A 304 14.14 -22.95 11.03
N GLY A 305 13.12 -22.16 10.67
CA GLY A 305 12.89 -20.79 11.13
C GLY A 305 11.40 -20.42 11.04
N THR A 306 11.06 -19.22 10.60
CA THR A 306 9.68 -18.71 10.62
C THR A 306 8.84 -19.23 9.46
N GLY A 307 7.53 -19.42 9.67
CA GLY A 307 6.62 -19.78 8.58
C GLY A 307 6.45 -18.65 7.56
N GLY A 308 5.96 -17.50 8.02
CA GLY A 308 5.63 -16.34 7.19
C GLY A 308 6.84 -15.44 6.93
N ILE A 309 7.03 -14.41 7.77
CA ILE A 309 8.03 -13.35 7.58
C ILE A 309 9.07 -13.38 8.69
N VAL A 310 10.34 -13.57 8.33
CA VAL A 310 11.48 -13.41 9.26
C VAL A 310 12.21 -12.11 9.01
N VAL A 311 12.49 -11.36 10.08
CA VAL A 311 13.24 -10.10 10.06
C VAL A 311 14.47 -10.23 10.96
N ALA A 312 15.66 -10.23 10.37
CA ALA A 312 16.92 -10.43 11.07
C ALA A 312 17.84 -9.22 10.88
N GLY A 313 17.98 -8.36 11.89
CA GLY A 313 18.84 -7.17 11.80
C GLY A 313 18.42 -6.14 10.73
N ALA A 314 17.15 -6.19 10.30
CA ALA A 314 16.56 -5.37 9.24
C ALA A 314 15.26 -4.71 9.73
N THR A 315 14.59 -3.96 8.85
CA THR A 315 13.34 -3.26 9.18
C THR A 315 12.17 -3.74 8.32
N LEU A 316 11.05 -4.08 8.95
CA LEU A 316 9.78 -4.35 8.31
C LEU A 316 8.78 -3.23 8.62
N ILE A 317 8.10 -2.72 7.60
CA ILE A 317 6.93 -1.85 7.72
C ILE A 317 5.77 -2.57 7.04
N LEU A 318 4.76 -2.98 7.80
CA LEU A 318 3.62 -3.75 7.33
C LEU A 318 2.34 -2.96 7.55
N THR A 319 1.62 -2.62 6.47
CA THR A 319 0.39 -1.82 6.52
C THR A 319 -0.72 -2.52 5.74
N ASP A 320 -1.96 -2.47 6.25
CA ASP A 320 -3.17 -2.97 5.57
C ASP A 320 -3.01 -4.41 5.01
N SER A 321 -2.30 -5.26 5.75
CA SER A 321 -1.80 -6.55 5.26
C SER A 321 -2.28 -7.74 6.11
N THR A 322 -2.17 -8.94 5.55
CA THR A 322 -2.63 -10.20 6.20
C THR A 322 -1.52 -11.24 6.25
N ILE A 323 -1.21 -11.74 7.45
CA ILE A 323 -0.25 -12.83 7.65
C ILE A 323 -0.99 -14.03 8.24
N SER A 324 -1.26 -15.05 7.42
CA SER A 324 -2.19 -16.10 7.81
C SER A 324 -1.81 -17.54 7.45
N GLY A 325 -2.16 -18.49 8.31
CA GLY A 325 -2.00 -19.92 7.99
C GLY A 325 -0.56 -20.37 7.77
N ASN A 326 0.44 -19.61 8.24
CA ASN A 326 1.84 -19.97 8.10
C ASN A 326 2.27 -20.89 9.24
N THR A 327 3.18 -21.83 8.95
CA THR A 327 3.52 -22.91 9.88
C THR A 327 5.02 -23.09 10.06
N THR A 328 5.44 -23.52 11.24
CA THR A 328 6.83 -23.93 11.51
C THR A 328 6.88 -24.86 12.73
N PRO A 329 7.83 -25.81 12.84
CA PRO A 329 8.12 -26.50 14.09
C PRO A 329 9.03 -25.69 15.04
N TYR A 330 9.34 -24.42 14.74
CA TYR A 330 10.23 -23.55 15.53
C TYR A 330 9.50 -22.30 16.09
N GLU A 331 10.15 -21.13 16.02
CA GLU A 331 9.60 -19.85 16.50
C GLU A 331 9.02 -19.02 15.35
N GLY A 332 7.91 -18.32 15.59
CA GLY A 332 7.33 -17.40 14.61
C GLY A 332 6.55 -18.15 13.52
N GLY A 333 5.29 -18.45 13.76
CA GLY A 333 4.42 -18.98 12.70
C GLY A 333 4.22 -17.91 11.63
N GLY A 334 3.70 -16.76 12.05
CA GLY A 334 3.43 -15.60 11.19
C GLY A 334 4.67 -14.73 10.99
N ILE A 335 5.08 -14.00 12.02
CA ILE A 335 6.20 -13.05 11.96
C ILE A 335 7.21 -13.37 13.07
N ALA A 336 8.51 -13.36 12.76
CA ALA A 336 9.57 -13.32 13.76
C ALA A 336 10.52 -12.16 13.50
N VAL A 337 10.88 -11.43 14.57
CA VAL A 337 11.87 -10.36 14.53
C VAL A 337 12.96 -10.69 15.52
N HIS A 338 14.21 -10.66 15.07
CA HIS A 338 15.36 -10.95 15.92
C HIS A 338 16.64 -10.24 15.47
N SER A 339 17.72 -10.45 16.22
CA SER A 339 19.06 -9.91 15.92
C SER A 339 19.08 -8.39 15.77
N GLY A 340 18.33 -7.66 16.60
CA GLY A 340 18.24 -6.19 16.51
C GLY A 340 17.32 -5.68 15.39
N GLY A 341 16.55 -6.57 14.76
CA GLY A 341 15.57 -6.19 13.75
C GLY A 341 14.41 -5.38 14.33
N THR A 342 13.73 -4.65 13.45
CA THR A 342 12.54 -3.87 13.82
C THR A 342 11.35 -4.20 12.94
N ALA A 343 10.14 -4.15 13.51
CA ALA A 343 8.91 -4.26 12.75
C ALA A 343 7.89 -3.24 13.22
N ASN A 344 7.29 -2.51 12.28
CA ASN A 344 6.15 -1.62 12.50
C ASN A 344 4.94 -2.20 11.77
N ILE A 345 3.94 -2.64 12.51
CA ILE A 345 2.78 -3.38 11.99
C ILE A 345 1.53 -2.56 12.28
N ILE A 346 0.85 -2.15 11.22
CA ILE A 346 -0.25 -1.20 11.24
C ILE A 346 -1.45 -1.76 10.48
N ASN A 347 -2.66 -1.64 11.03
CA ASN A 347 -3.91 -1.99 10.34
C ASN A 347 -3.91 -3.42 9.74
N SER A 348 -3.24 -4.35 10.40
CA SER A 348 -2.94 -5.66 9.81
C SER A 348 -3.52 -6.81 10.63
N THR A 349 -3.78 -7.92 9.95
CA THR A 349 -4.31 -9.14 10.57
C THR A 349 -3.27 -10.24 10.58
N ILE A 350 -3.02 -10.82 11.75
CA ILE A 350 -2.13 -11.97 11.94
C ILE A 350 -2.97 -13.10 12.50
N SER A 351 -3.31 -14.09 11.65
CA SER A 351 -4.25 -15.13 12.03
C SER A 351 -3.84 -16.55 11.67
N ASP A 352 -4.31 -17.53 12.45
CA ASP A 352 -4.24 -18.95 12.10
C ASP A 352 -2.82 -19.48 11.85
N ASN A 353 -1.80 -18.78 12.34
CA ASN A 353 -0.42 -19.22 12.22
C ASN A 353 -0.11 -20.26 13.31
N ARG A 354 0.80 -21.19 13.00
CA ARG A 354 1.17 -22.28 13.90
C ARG A 354 2.67 -22.40 14.08
N ALA A 355 3.10 -22.50 15.33
CA ALA A 355 4.50 -22.70 15.69
C ALA A 355 4.64 -23.62 16.90
N ASP A 356 5.85 -24.08 17.21
CA ASP A 356 6.11 -24.62 18.55
C ASP A 356 6.17 -23.48 19.58
N ASN A 357 6.63 -22.31 19.18
CA ASN A 357 6.80 -21.12 20.02
C ASN A 357 6.42 -19.83 19.26
N GLY A 358 5.68 -18.90 19.88
CA GLY A 358 5.44 -17.59 19.27
C GLY A 358 4.72 -17.68 17.92
N ALA A 359 3.48 -18.15 17.91
CA ALA A 359 2.83 -18.54 16.65
C ALA A 359 2.41 -17.34 15.78
N GLY A 360 1.77 -16.31 16.34
CA GLY A 360 1.44 -15.10 15.60
C GLY A 360 2.68 -14.26 15.33
N ILE A 361 3.19 -13.61 16.37
CA ILE A 361 4.36 -12.72 16.32
C ILE A 361 5.35 -13.11 17.41
N ALA A 362 6.63 -13.24 17.05
CA ALA A 362 7.72 -13.51 17.98
C ALA A 362 8.77 -12.39 17.92
N ALA A 363 9.19 -11.89 19.08
CA ALA A 363 10.34 -11.00 19.23
C ALA A 363 11.40 -11.70 20.10
N SER A 364 12.65 -11.70 19.64
CA SER A 364 13.76 -12.24 20.42
C SER A 364 15.08 -11.48 20.21
N GLY A 365 15.99 -11.62 21.18
CA GLY A 365 17.32 -10.99 21.14
C GLY A 365 17.33 -9.50 21.50
N ASP A 366 18.48 -9.04 21.98
CA ASP A 366 18.67 -7.65 22.40
C ASP A 366 18.59 -6.69 21.21
N GLY A 367 18.05 -5.49 21.44
CA GLY A 367 17.86 -4.46 20.41
C GLY A 367 16.66 -4.66 19.49
N THR A 368 15.99 -5.81 19.52
CA THR A 368 14.79 -6.06 18.73
C THR A 368 13.61 -5.17 19.18
N LEU A 369 12.91 -4.57 18.23
CA LEU A 369 11.73 -3.73 18.51
C LEU A 369 10.56 -4.06 17.58
N ILE A 370 9.42 -4.41 18.16
CA ILE A 370 8.16 -4.55 17.41
C ILE A 370 7.18 -3.48 17.91
N THR A 371 6.56 -2.74 16.99
CA THR A 371 5.44 -1.83 17.28
C THR A 371 4.22 -2.31 16.53
N ILE A 372 3.11 -2.50 17.25
CA ILE A 372 1.86 -3.04 16.72
C ILE A 372 0.75 -2.05 17.06
N THR A 373 0.08 -1.56 16.01
CA THR A 373 -0.94 -0.52 16.10
C THR A 373 -2.13 -0.89 15.23
N ASN A 374 -3.35 -0.88 15.77
CA ASN A 374 -4.58 -1.14 15.02
C ASN A 374 -4.62 -2.56 14.39
N CYS A 375 -4.18 -3.58 15.12
CA CYS A 375 -4.06 -4.94 14.56
C CYS A 375 -5.02 -5.93 15.20
N THR A 376 -5.33 -7.00 14.44
CA THR A 376 -5.98 -8.21 14.97
C THR A 376 -4.98 -9.35 15.00
N ILE A 377 -4.82 -9.98 16.16
CA ILE A 377 -3.97 -11.17 16.36
C ILE A 377 -4.83 -12.28 16.96
N THR A 378 -5.28 -13.22 16.11
CA THR A 378 -6.30 -14.21 16.48
C THR A 378 -6.06 -15.61 15.90
N GLY A 379 -6.56 -16.66 16.56
CA GLY A 379 -6.51 -18.03 16.02
C GLY A 379 -5.10 -18.63 15.91
N ASN A 380 -4.06 -17.94 16.40
CA ASN A 380 -2.69 -18.43 16.31
C ASN A 380 -2.42 -19.49 17.40
N SER A 381 -1.70 -20.55 17.03
CA SER A 381 -1.49 -21.72 17.88
C SER A 381 -0.01 -22.04 18.09
N ALA A 382 0.48 -21.86 19.32
CA ALA A 382 1.80 -22.30 19.75
C ALA A 382 1.71 -23.59 20.60
N LYS A 383 2.72 -24.45 20.53
CA LYS A 383 2.79 -25.63 21.41
C LYS A 383 3.18 -25.26 22.85
N PHE A 384 4.20 -24.42 23.00
CA PHE A 384 4.78 -24.09 24.30
C PHE A 384 4.30 -22.74 24.82
N GLY A 385 4.72 -21.62 24.22
CA GLY A 385 4.39 -20.29 24.71
C GLY A 385 4.11 -19.26 23.63
N GLY A 386 3.20 -18.32 23.92
CA GLY A 386 2.89 -17.17 23.06
C GLY A 386 2.15 -17.57 21.78
N GLY A 387 0.86 -17.88 21.88
CA GLY A 387 0.04 -18.17 20.72
C GLY A 387 -0.09 -16.92 19.85
N GLY A 388 -0.54 -15.81 20.43
CA GLY A 388 -0.60 -14.50 19.77
C GLY A 388 0.78 -13.85 19.66
N LEU A 389 1.33 -13.39 20.80
CA LEU A 389 2.66 -12.78 20.88
C LEU A 389 3.57 -13.56 21.83
N LYS A 390 4.83 -13.73 21.44
CA LYS A 390 5.91 -14.19 22.32
C LYS A 390 7.05 -13.17 22.34
N ILE A 391 7.33 -12.62 23.52
CA ILE A 391 8.43 -11.67 23.72
C ILE A 391 9.47 -12.36 24.61
N ASN A 392 10.60 -12.73 24.01
CA ASN A 392 11.70 -13.42 24.67
C ASN A 392 13.03 -12.71 24.37
N GLY A 393 13.20 -11.54 24.96
CA GLY A 393 14.19 -10.54 24.55
C GLY A 393 13.59 -9.48 23.63
N GLY A 394 14.21 -8.30 23.60
CA GLY A 394 13.69 -7.15 22.84
C GLY A 394 12.51 -6.43 23.50
N THR A 395 11.84 -5.56 22.74
CA THR A 395 10.69 -4.75 23.16
C THR A 395 9.53 -4.93 22.19
N ALA A 396 8.31 -5.13 22.70
CA ALA A 396 7.09 -5.03 21.91
C ALA A 396 6.18 -3.93 22.46
N ARG A 397 5.83 -2.97 21.60
CA ARG A 397 4.87 -1.91 21.89
C ARG A 397 3.52 -2.27 21.29
N LEU A 398 2.48 -2.15 22.11
CA LEU A 398 1.12 -2.53 21.73
C LEU A 398 0.19 -1.34 21.94
N GLN A 399 -0.49 -0.93 20.88
CA GLN A 399 -1.54 0.08 20.95
C GLN A 399 -2.73 -0.39 20.15
N ASN A 400 -3.94 -0.15 20.65
CA ASN A 400 -5.12 -0.24 19.79
C ASN A 400 -5.28 -1.63 19.14
N THR A 401 -4.89 -2.69 19.83
CA THR A 401 -4.69 -4.01 19.22
C THR A 401 -5.48 -5.07 19.96
N ILE A 402 -6.04 -6.00 19.19
CA ILE A 402 -6.80 -7.14 19.70
C ILE A 402 -5.90 -8.37 19.67
N VAL A 403 -5.70 -8.98 20.82
CA VAL A 403 -4.98 -10.24 20.98
C VAL A 403 -5.89 -11.22 21.71
N SER A 404 -6.54 -12.10 20.97
CA SER A 404 -7.55 -13.00 21.52
C SER A 404 -7.63 -14.31 20.73
N SER A 405 -8.24 -15.32 21.35
CA SER A 405 -8.56 -16.60 20.71
C SER A 405 -7.32 -17.33 20.21
N ASN A 406 -6.16 -17.02 20.77
CA ASN A 406 -4.92 -17.73 20.53
C ASN A 406 -4.76 -18.88 21.53
N THR A 407 -3.96 -19.88 21.17
CA THR A 407 -3.71 -21.07 22.01
C THR A 407 -2.22 -21.29 22.23
N ALA A 408 -1.82 -21.53 23.48
CA ALA A 408 -0.48 -22.00 23.84
C ALA A 408 -0.50 -22.71 25.20
N GLY A 409 0.54 -23.50 25.48
CA GLY A 409 0.74 -24.12 26.80
C GLY A 409 0.93 -23.09 27.93
N SER A 410 1.50 -21.92 27.62
CA SER A 410 1.64 -20.77 28.52
C SER A 410 1.53 -19.46 27.75
N GLY A 411 0.94 -18.42 28.34
CA GLY A 411 0.78 -17.14 27.64
C GLY A 411 0.07 -17.26 26.29
N PRO A 412 -1.17 -17.81 26.23
CA PRO A 412 -1.85 -18.09 24.97
C PRO A 412 -1.99 -16.85 24.09
N ASP A 413 -2.42 -15.71 24.64
CA ASP A 413 -2.50 -14.46 23.87
C ASP A 413 -1.16 -13.73 23.89
N ILE A 414 -0.57 -13.48 25.06
CA ILE A 414 0.74 -12.85 25.20
C ILE A 414 1.58 -13.64 26.19
N TYR A 415 2.79 -14.00 25.79
CA TYR A 415 3.85 -14.53 26.66
C TYR A 415 5.01 -13.52 26.71
N GLY A 416 5.30 -13.00 27.90
CA GLY A 416 6.37 -12.04 28.13
C GLY A 416 5.89 -10.62 28.44
N THR A 417 6.83 -9.67 28.45
CA THR A 417 6.56 -8.26 28.79
C THR A 417 6.31 -7.43 27.54
N VAL A 418 5.19 -6.72 27.49
CA VAL A 418 4.90 -5.70 26.48
C VAL A 418 4.97 -4.29 27.08
N GLN A 419 5.20 -3.29 26.25
CA GLN A 419 4.99 -1.88 26.56
C GLN A 419 3.63 -1.48 25.99
N SER A 420 2.58 -1.60 26.78
CA SER A 420 1.26 -1.16 26.33
C SER A 420 1.17 0.36 26.30
N LEU A 421 0.73 0.89 25.15
CA LEU A 421 0.38 2.29 24.92
C LEU A 421 -1.13 2.54 25.08
N GLY A 422 -1.87 1.51 25.52
CA GLY A 422 -3.30 1.59 25.85
C GLY A 422 -4.25 1.13 24.75
N ASN A 423 -5.52 0.96 25.16
CA ASN A 423 -6.66 0.60 24.32
C ASN A 423 -6.52 -0.78 23.63
N ASN A 424 -5.80 -1.70 24.26
CA ASN A 424 -5.69 -3.06 23.74
C ASN A 424 -6.77 -3.96 24.34
N LEU A 425 -7.22 -4.97 23.60
CA LEU A 425 -8.04 -6.07 24.11
C LEU A 425 -7.18 -7.33 24.19
N VAL A 426 -6.96 -7.83 25.41
CA VAL A 426 -6.21 -9.08 25.64
C VAL A 426 -7.09 -10.06 26.41
N ARG A 427 -7.54 -11.13 25.73
CA ARG A 427 -8.52 -12.08 26.29
C ARG A 427 -7.96 -12.94 27.41
N LYS A 428 -6.70 -13.35 27.37
CA LYS A 428 -6.06 -14.14 28.42
C LYS A 428 -4.74 -13.49 28.78
N THR A 429 -4.72 -12.81 29.92
CA THR A 429 -3.51 -12.09 30.37
C THR A 429 -2.52 -12.95 31.14
N ILE A 430 -2.83 -14.23 31.39
CA ILE A 430 -1.87 -15.14 32.03
C ILE A 430 -0.61 -15.22 31.18
N GLY A 431 0.57 -15.00 31.77
CA GLY A 431 1.85 -14.96 31.05
C GLY A 431 2.22 -13.60 30.45
N ALA A 432 1.32 -12.61 30.49
CA ALA A 432 1.54 -11.26 29.99
C ALA A 432 1.87 -10.27 31.12
N THR A 433 2.83 -9.39 30.90
CA THR A 433 3.14 -8.26 31.80
C THR A 433 3.27 -6.94 31.02
N GLY A 434 3.15 -5.81 31.71
CA GLY A 434 3.30 -4.47 31.11
C GLY A 434 2.07 -3.91 30.38
N LEU A 435 0.90 -4.55 30.58
CA LEU A 435 -0.41 -3.98 30.23
C LEU A 435 -0.81 -2.85 31.20
N VAL A 436 -1.44 -1.79 30.69
CA VAL A 436 -1.82 -0.58 31.46
C VAL A 436 -3.31 -0.59 31.83
N SER A 437 -3.79 0.45 32.53
CA SER A 437 -5.18 0.52 33.00
C SER A 437 -6.20 0.77 31.88
N SER A 438 -5.79 1.37 30.76
CA SER A 438 -6.63 1.57 29.58
C SER A 438 -6.75 0.33 28.67
N ASP A 439 -6.20 -0.82 29.06
CA ASP A 439 -6.36 -2.07 28.33
C ASP A 439 -7.54 -2.87 28.90
N LEU A 440 -8.33 -3.49 28.00
CA LEU A 440 -9.35 -4.47 28.33
C LEU A 440 -8.70 -5.83 28.53
N LYS A 441 -8.79 -6.36 29.76
CA LYS A 441 -8.09 -7.57 30.21
C LYS A 441 -9.08 -8.65 30.58
N ASN A 442 -8.80 -9.88 30.14
CA ASN A 442 -9.61 -11.06 30.46
C ASN A 442 -11.06 -10.98 29.95
N VAL A 443 -11.27 -10.25 28.85
CA VAL A 443 -12.56 -10.11 28.17
C VAL A 443 -12.57 -11.01 26.94
N ASN A 444 -13.61 -11.83 26.79
CA ASN A 444 -13.81 -12.63 25.59
C ASN A 444 -14.47 -11.78 24.50
N PRO A 445 -13.87 -11.60 23.32
CA PRO A 445 -14.53 -10.91 22.21
C PRO A 445 -15.57 -11.78 21.50
N THR A 446 -15.59 -13.12 21.69
CA THR A 446 -16.58 -14.02 21.09
C THR A 446 -17.79 -14.27 22.01
N LEU A 447 -18.75 -13.33 21.92
CA LEU A 447 -20.20 -13.34 22.20
C LEU A 447 -20.79 -14.09 23.43
N GLY A 448 -21.44 -13.32 24.31
CA GLY A 448 -22.87 -13.52 24.61
C GLY A 448 -23.76 -12.76 23.61
N PRO A 449 -25.08 -12.60 23.83
CA PRO A 449 -25.91 -11.66 23.07
C PRO A 449 -25.25 -10.28 22.99
N LEU A 450 -25.73 -9.44 22.08
CA LEU A 450 -25.53 -8.01 22.12
C LEU A 450 -25.61 -7.49 23.58
N ASP A 451 -24.47 -7.23 24.20
CA ASP A 451 -24.37 -6.83 25.60
C ASP A 451 -24.01 -5.35 25.67
N ASP A 452 -24.76 -4.62 26.50
CA ASP A 452 -24.46 -3.25 26.84
C ASP A 452 -23.23 -3.22 27.74
N ASN A 453 -22.07 -2.98 27.12
CA ASN A 453 -20.79 -2.83 27.79
C ASN A 453 -20.50 -1.35 28.15
N GLY A 454 -21.54 -0.51 28.24
CA GLY A 454 -21.46 0.91 28.60
C GLY A 454 -21.47 1.86 27.40
N GLY A 455 -22.10 1.49 26.27
CA GLY A 455 -22.19 2.31 25.05
C GLY A 455 -23.60 2.32 24.44
N THR A 456 -23.94 3.32 23.61
CA THR A 456 -25.30 3.49 23.04
C THR A 456 -25.67 2.52 21.92
N THR A 457 -24.71 1.74 21.43
CA THR A 457 -24.95 0.66 20.49
C THR A 457 -24.41 -0.66 21.04
N LEU A 458 -25.18 -1.69 20.77
CA LEU A 458 -24.79 -3.07 21.04
C LEU A 458 -23.64 -3.47 20.09
N THR A 459 -22.53 -3.97 20.62
CA THR A 459 -21.32 -4.29 19.84
C THR A 459 -21.34 -5.73 19.29
N HIS A 460 -20.78 -5.95 18.10
CA HIS A 460 -20.58 -7.28 17.50
C HIS A 460 -19.21 -7.85 17.85
N ALA A 461 -19.13 -9.17 17.95
CA ALA A 461 -17.86 -9.90 17.93
C ALA A 461 -17.20 -9.87 16.55
N LEU A 462 -15.87 -9.88 16.54
CA LEU A 462 -15.09 -10.26 15.36
C LEU A 462 -15.42 -11.69 14.98
N LEU A 463 -15.84 -11.89 13.72
CA LEU A 463 -15.72 -13.20 13.08
C LEU A 463 -14.24 -13.46 12.82
N ASP A 464 -13.77 -14.68 13.08
CA ASP A 464 -12.41 -15.10 12.75
C ASP A 464 -12.10 -14.74 11.28
N GLY A 465 -10.98 -14.02 11.05
CA GLY A 465 -10.58 -13.54 9.72
C GLY A 465 -11.08 -12.14 9.31
N SER A 466 -11.84 -11.44 10.15
CA SER A 466 -12.23 -10.04 9.89
C SER A 466 -11.11 -9.05 10.22
N PRO A 467 -10.80 -8.06 9.34
CA PRO A 467 -9.88 -6.98 9.68
C PRO A 467 -10.39 -6.17 10.88
N ALA A 468 -9.56 -5.91 11.90
CA ALA A 468 -9.87 -4.86 12.88
C ALA A 468 -9.52 -3.51 12.28
N ILE A 469 -10.45 -2.95 11.54
CA ILE A 469 -10.48 -1.51 11.30
C ILE A 469 -11.13 -0.90 12.54
N ASP A 470 -10.57 0.18 13.09
CA ASP A 470 -11.11 0.94 14.24
C ASP A 470 -10.97 0.33 15.65
N ALA A 471 -9.85 -0.31 15.99
CA ALA A 471 -9.58 -0.71 17.37
C ALA A 471 -9.18 0.47 18.31
N GLY A 472 -9.62 1.72 18.04
CA GLY A 472 -9.42 2.96 18.84
C GLY A 472 -8.62 4.13 18.24
N ASN A 473 -8.53 5.23 19.03
CA ASN A 473 -8.27 6.64 18.67
C ASN A 473 -8.82 7.12 17.30
N ASN A 474 -10.03 7.66 17.33
CA ASN A 474 -10.79 8.15 16.17
C ASN A 474 -10.33 9.49 15.58
N SER A 475 -9.17 10.04 15.97
CA SER A 475 -8.69 11.34 15.43
C SER A 475 -8.43 11.31 13.91
N ALA A 476 -8.35 10.13 13.31
CA ALA A 476 -8.15 9.92 11.86
C ALA A 476 -9.26 9.08 11.20
N ALA A 477 -10.36 8.79 11.90
CA ALA A 477 -11.45 7.97 11.37
C ALA A 477 -12.26 8.75 10.30
N PRO A 478 -12.75 8.09 9.23
CA PRO A 478 -13.71 8.69 8.30
C PRO A 478 -14.93 9.24 9.05
N ALA A 479 -15.44 10.41 8.66
CA ALA A 479 -16.58 11.06 9.34
C ALA A 479 -17.88 10.23 9.29
N THR A 480 -17.95 9.23 8.40
CA THR A 480 -19.13 8.38 8.18
C THR A 480 -18.77 6.90 8.20
N ASP A 481 -19.70 6.04 8.62
CA ASP A 481 -19.58 4.59 8.47
C ASP A 481 -19.80 4.12 7.02
N GLN A 482 -19.71 2.80 6.75
CA GLN A 482 -19.90 2.23 5.41
C GLN A 482 -21.33 2.39 4.82
N ARG A 483 -22.28 2.94 5.58
CA ARG A 483 -23.64 3.25 5.14
C ARG A 483 -23.80 4.74 4.78
N GLY A 484 -22.74 5.55 4.92
CA GLY A 484 -22.77 7.00 4.74
C GLY A 484 -23.37 7.75 5.92
N ILE A 485 -23.51 7.11 7.09
CA ILE A 485 -24.07 7.72 8.30
C ILE A 485 -22.94 8.31 9.13
N SER A 486 -23.13 9.55 9.61
CA SER A 486 -22.15 10.24 10.46
C SER A 486 -21.83 9.43 11.72
N ARG A 487 -20.55 9.22 12.00
CA ARG A 487 -20.10 8.45 13.18
C ARG A 487 -20.33 9.28 14.46
N PRO A 488 -20.81 8.69 15.57
CA PRO A 488 -20.80 9.35 16.88
C PRO A 488 -19.35 9.45 17.36
N ILE A 489 -18.86 10.66 17.65
CA ILE A 489 -17.47 10.89 18.11
C ILE A 489 -17.36 10.83 19.65
N ASP A 490 -18.48 10.76 20.38
CA ASP A 490 -18.55 10.57 21.83
C ASP A 490 -19.87 9.88 22.22
N GLY A 491 -19.98 8.60 21.89
CA GLY A 491 -21.25 7.85 21.91
C GLY A 491 -22.00 7.70 23.25
N ASP A 492 -21.58 8.31 24.37
CA ASP A 492 -22.33 8.29 25.63
C ASP A 492 -22.51 9.66 26.32
N SER A 493 -21.97 10.74 25.75
CA SER A 493 -22.04 12.11 26.30
C SER A 493 -21.63 12.24 27.78
N ASN A 494 -20.89 11.29 28.36
CA ASN A 494 -20.50 11.31 29.78
C ASN A 494 -19.18 12.05 30.04
N GLY A 495 -18.54 12.56 28.97
CA GLY A 495 -17.29 13.30 29.05
C GLY A 495 -16.03 12.42 29.18
N THR A 496 -16.11 11.11 28.93
CA THR A 496 -14.96 10.20 28.95
C THR A 496 -14.63 9.68 27.55
N ASN A 497 -13.37 9.82 27.13
CA ASN A 497 -12.85 9.36 25.84
C ASN A 497 -12.61 7.83 25.84
N ILE A 498 -13.67 7.01 25.99
CA ILE A 498 -13.53 5.55 25.92
C ILE A 498 -13.74 5.06 24.48
N VAL A 499 -12.87 4.13 24.06
CA VAL A 499 -12.73 3.56 22.72
C VAL A 499 -13.76 2.46 22.48
N ASP A 500 -14.53 2.56 21.38
CA ASP A 500 -15.36 1.48 20.83
C ASP A 500 -14.50 0.60 19.90
N ILE A 501 -14.21 -0.64 20.31
CA ILE A 501 -13.47 -1.62 19.50
C ILE A 501 -14.49 -2.39 18.66
N GLY A 502 -14.79 -1.90 17.46
CA GLY A 502 -15.75 -2.53 16.53
C GLY A 502 -15.14 -2.82 15.17
N ALA A 503 -15.14 -4.08 14.73
CA ALA A 503 -14.68 -4.47 13.41
C ALA A 503 -15.73 -4.21 12.32
N THR A 504 -15.32 -3.71 11.15
CA THR A 504 -16.17 -3.57 9.96
C THR A 504 -16.28 -4.88 9.15
N GLU A 505 -17.50 -5.28 8.79
CA GLU A 505 -17.81 -6.38 7.87
C GLU A 505 -17.97 -5.85 6.42
N PHE A 506 -17.32 -6.48 5.44
CA PHE A 506 -17.65 -6.28 4.02
C PHE A 506 -18.60 -7.40 3.57
N LYS A 507 -19.84 -7.05 3.19
CA LYS A 507 -20.67 -7.98 2.42
C LYS A 507 -20.07 -8.15 1.01
N PRO A 508 -19.96 -9.38 0.48
CA PRO A 508 -19.69 -9.57 -0.94
C PRO A 508 -20.78 -8.88 -1.75
N LYS A 509 -20.40 -8.03 -2.71
CA LYS A 509 -21.32 -7.70 -3.81
C LYS A 509 -21.55 -9.03 -4.55
N GLN A 510 -22.81 -9.46 -4.59
CA GLN A 510 -23.25 -10.56 -5.44
C GLN A 510 -23.04 -10.22 -6.91
#